data_AF-A0A5R8MMM1-F1
#
_entry.id   AF-A0A5R8MMM1-F1
#
_cell.length_a   1.000
_cell.length_b   1.000
_cell.length_c   1.000
_cell.angle_alpha   90.00
_cell.angle_beta   90.00
_cell.angle_gamma   90.00
#
_symmetry.space_group_name_H-M   'P 1'
#
loop_
_entity.id
_entity.type
_entity.pdbx_description
1 polymer ?
#
loop_
_entity_poly.entity_id
_entity_poly.type
_entity_poly.pdbx_seq_one_letter_code
_entity_poly.pdbx_strand_id
1 'polypeptide(L)'
;MPSIPQPLDPHDDGGAAPAVAAALAAYEAGTAGDAEVLAALSGARLLVPVVALLTESEVGAHGLRQEKESEMALPKLVGQDGRQAVLAFTGAGALARWRPDARPIQATALQVCQAAVQERAAAVVVDVAGPVQFVIEGETLAALAAVESGTVGELSGVTVARVEPPRRRRRFPWGRRSSP
;
A
#
# COMPACT_ATOMS: atom_id res chain seq x y z
N MET A 1 22.04 -2.87 15.04
CA MET A 1 21.58 -4.04 14.26
C MET A 1 20.61 -3.52 13.23
N PRO A 2 20.85 -3.66 11.92
CA PRO A 2 19.84 -3.31 10.93
C PRO A 2 18.62 -4.20 11.15
N SER A 3 17.43 -3.61 11.27
CA SER A 3 16.18 -4.36 11.38
C SER A 3 15.87 -4.94 10.01
N ILE A 4 15.85 -6.26 9.88
CA ILE A 4 15.42 -6.93 8.64
C ILE A 4 13.89 -6.81 8.58
N PRO A 5 13.31 -6.25 7.51
CA PRO A 5 11.86 -6.22 7.35
C PRO A 5 11.29 -7.64 7.46
N GLN A 6 10.38 -7.87 8.40
CA GLN A 6 9.69 -9.14 8.52
C GLN A 6 8.57 -9.24 7.48
N PRO A 7 8.38 -10.39 6.83
CA PRO A 7 7.20 -10.64 6.01
C PRO A 7 5.92 -10.42 6.81
N LEU A 8 4.88 -9.89 6.17
CA LEU A 8 3.56 -9.74 6.75
C LEU A 8 2.95 -11.11 7.11
N ASP A 9 3.27 -12.14 6.30
CA ASP A 9 2.89 -13.54 6.52
C ASP A 9 4.09 -14.47 6.25
N PRO A 10 4.61 -15.20 7.26
CA PRO A 10 5.69 -16.19 7.09
C PRO A 10 5.29 -17.45 6.31
N HIS A 11 4.01 -17.74 6.17
CA HIS A 11 3.47 -18.92 5.47
C HIS A 11 2.98 -18.60 4.05
N ASP A 12 3.33 -17.41 3.59
CA ASP A 12 3.05 -16.96 2.24
C ASP A 12 3.64 -17.89 1.16
N ASP A 13 2.78 -18.47 0.33
CA ASP A 13 3.15 -19.28 -0.84
C ASP A 13 3.47 -18.47 -2.11
N GLY A 14 3.39 -17.15 -2.02
CA GLY A 14 3.60 -16.18 -3.10
C GLY A 14 2.40 -16.01 -4.03
N GLY A 15 1.32 -16.77 -3.83
CA GLY A 15 0.12 -16.71 -4.65
C GLY A 15 -0.71 -15.44 -4.44
N ALA A 16 -1.62 -15.18 -5.38
CA ALA A 16 -2.68 -14.22 -5.14
C ALA A 16 -3.68 -14.80 -4.14
N ALA A 17 -4.08 -13.98 -3.15
CA ALA A 17 -5.10 -14.39 -2.20
C ALA A 17 -6.38 -14.81 -2.95
N PRO A 18 -7.01 -15.97 -2.64
CA PRO A 18 -8.16 -16.47 -3.40
C PRO A 18 -9.32 -15.47 -3.52
N ALA A 19 -9.59 -14.71 -2.45
CA ALA A 19 -10.62 -13.67 -2.45
C ALA A 19 -10.29 -12.52 -3.42
N VAL A 20 -9.02 -12.12 -3.51
CA VAL A 20 -8.56 -11.09 -4.45
C VAL A 20 -8.65 -11.59 -5.89
N ALA A 21 -8.19 -12.81 -6.15
CA ALA A 21 -8.30 -13.41 -7.48
C ALA A 21 -9.76 -13.52 -7.96
N ALA A 22 -10.67 -13.93 -7.07
CA ALA A 22 -12.10 -14.00 -7.38
C ALA A 22 -12.71 -12.61 -7.64
N ALA A 23 -12.38 -11.61 -6.83
CA ALA A 23 -12.88 -10.24 -7.00
C ALA A 23 -12.39 -9.62 -8.32
N LEU A 24 -11.10 -9.79 -8.66
CA LEU A 24 -10.55 -9.31 -9.93
C LEU A 24 -11.17 -10.02 -11.14
N ALA A 25 -11.40 -11.33 -11.08
CA ALA A 25 -12.09 -12.05 -12.15
C ALA A 25 -13.54 -11.58 -12.32
N ALA A 26 -14.26 -11.33 -11.21
CA ALA A 26 -15.61 -10.80 -11.24
C ALA A 26 -15.67 -9.37 -11.80
N TYR A 27 -14.66 -8.55 -11.47
CA TYR A 27 -14.47 -7.21 -12.01
C TYR A 27 -14.23 -7.22 -13.52
N GLU A 28 -13.33 -8.06 -14.01
CA GLU A 28 -13.08 -8.23 -15.45
C GLU A 28 -14.34 -8.70 -16.19
N ALA A 29 -15.13 -9.58 -15.57
CA ALA A 29 -16.41 -10.04 -16.10
C ALA A 29 -17.55 -9.00 -16.01
N GLY A 30 -17.33 -7.85 -15.38
CA GLY A 30 -18.36 -6.81 -15.17
C GLY A 30 -19.46 -7.20 -14.17
N THR A 31 -19.19 -8.17 -13.31
CA THR A 31 -20.14 -8.68 -12.28
C THR A 31 -19.84 -8.17 -10.88
N ALA A 32 -18.72 -7.46 -10.70
CA ALA A 32 -18.33 -6.73 -9.50
C ALA A 32 -17.72 -5.37 -9.90
N GLY A 33 -17.73 -4.40 -9.00
CA GLY A 33 -17.14 -3.08 -9.22
C GLY A 33 -15.85 -2.87 -8.43
N ASP A 34 -15.35 -1.63 -8.47
CA ASP A 34 -14.12 -1.23 -7.77
C ASP A 34 -14.21 -1.50 -6.25
N ALA A 35 -15.40 -1.32 -5.66
CA ALA A 35 -15.59 -1.48 -4.22
C ALA A 35 -15.31 -2.92 -3.75
N GLU A 36 -15.77 -3.92 -4.48
CA GLU A 36 -15.53 -5.33 -4.16
C GLU A 36 -14.04 -5.70 -4.29
N VAL A 37 -13.36 -5.15 -5.30
CA VAL A 37 -11.91 -5.36 -5.49
C VAL A 37 -11.14 -4.70 -4.34
N LEU A 38 -11.45 -3.44 -4.02
CA LEU A 38 -10.80 -2.72 -2.92
C LEU A 38 -11.05 -3.40 -1.56
N ALA A 39 -12.25 -3.91 -1.32
CA ALA A 39 -12.57 -4.68 -0.12
C ALA A 39 -11.71 -5.95 -0.03
N ALA A 40 -11.57 -6.70 -1.13
CA ALA A 40 -10.73 -7.89 -1.15
C ALA A 40 -9.24 -7.55 -0.94
N LEU A 41 -8.75 -6.47 -1.56
CA LEU A 41 -7.37 -5.99 -1.41
C LEU A 41 -7.05 -5.52 0.02
N SER A 42 -8.05 -4.99 0.76
CA SER A 42 -7.84 -4.48 2.12
C SER A 42 -7.36 -5.54 3.12
N GLY A 43 -7.72 -6.81 2.90
CA GLY A 43 -7.33 -7.94 3.74
C GLY A 43 -6.14 -8.74 3.21
N ALA A 44 -5.57 -8.36 2.06
CA ALA A 44 -4.49 -9.09 1.42
C ALA A 44 -3.20 -8.25 1.41
N ARG A 45 -2.06 -8.94 1.39
CA ARG A 45 -0.79 -8.30 1.06
C ARG A 45 -0.63 -8.17 -0.46
N LEU A 46 0.05 -7.11 -0.86
CA LEU A 46 0.54 -6.88 -2.20
C LEU A 46 2.06 -7.05 -2.22
N LEU A 47 2.59 -7.31 -3.40
CA LEU A 47 4.02 -7.36 -3.69
C LEU A 47 4.40 -6.11 -4.46
N VAL A 48 5.22 -5.26 -3.85
CA VAL A 48 5.83 -4.10 -4.50
C VAL A 48 7.17 -4.52 -5.07
N PRO A 49 7.45 -4.25 -6.37
CA PRO A 49 8.73 -4.61 -6.95
C PRO A 49 9.84 -3.66 -6.48
N VAL A 50 10.98 -4.21 -6.11
CA VAL A 50 12.23 -3.47 -6.06
C VAL A 50 13.28 -4.10 -6.98
N VAL A 51 14.05 -3.26 -7.65
CA VAL A 51 15.10 -3.68 -8.58
C VAL A 51 16.41 -3.06 -8.17
N ALA A 52 17.50 -3.82 -8.32
CA ALA A 52 18.84 -3.27 -8.12
C ALA A 52 19.21 -2.43 -9.35
N LEU A 53 19.54 -1.17 -9.13
CA LEU A 53 20.22 -0.33 -10.10
C LEU A 53 21.73 -0.50 -9.91
N LEU A 54 22.42 -0.86 -10.98
CA LEU A 54 23.87 -0.72 -11.05
C LEU A 54 24.15 0.72 -11.45
N THR A 55 24.63 1.54 -10.51
CA THR A 55 25.19 2.86 -10.83
C THR A 55 26.46 2.66 -11.64
N GLU A 56 26.49 3.22 -12.86
CA GLU A 56 27.72 3.30 -13.65
C GLU A 56 28.72 4.17 -12.86
N SER A 57 29.85 3.58 -12.53
CA SER A 57 30.90 4.24 -11.75
C SER A 57 31.57 5.30 -12.62
N GLU A 58 31.56 6.57 -12.21
CA GLU A 58 32.49 7.55 -12.79
C GLU A 58 33.92 7.05 -12.55
N VAL A 59 34.69 6.93 -13.62
CA VAL A 59 36.07 6.45 -13.58
C VAL A 59 36.93 7.49 -12.86
N GLY A 60 37.11 7.34 -11.55
CA GLY A 60 38.11 8.08 -10.80
C GLY A 60 39.51 7.73 -11.32
N ALA A 61 40.31 8.75 -11.65
CA ALA A 61 41.64 8.63 -12.28
C ALA A 61 42.73 7.88 -11.47
N HIS A 62 42.38 7.20 -10.37
CA HIS A 62 43.34 6.64 -9.40
C HIS A 62 43.14 5.16 -9.04
N GLY A 63 42.39 4.38 -9.81
CA GLY A 63 42.50 2.91 -9.78
C GLY A 63 42.16 2.22 -8.44
N LEU A 64 41.46 2.88 -7.53
CA LEU A 64 40.92 2.25 -6.33
C LEU A 64 39.58 1.60 -6.71
N ARG A 65 39.46 0.28 -6.50
CA ARG A 65 38.19 -0.46 -6.60
C ARG A 65 37.21 0.14 -5.59
N GLN A 66 36.34 1.02 -6.07
CA GLN A 66 35.20 1.50 -5.31
C GLN A 66 34.19 0.35 -5.19
N GLU A 67 33.75 0.09 -3.97
CA GLU A 67 32.77 -0.94 -3.68
C GLU A 67 31.46 -0.63 -4.43
N LYS A 68 30.88 -1.65 -5.07
CA LYS A 68 29.63 -1.54 -5.82
C LYS A 68 28.48 -1.23 -4.87
N GLU A 69 28.16 0.03 -4.65
CA GLU A 69 26.92 0.42 -3.98
C GLU A 69 25.74 0.07 -4.90
N SER A 70 24.96 -0.94 -4.52
CA SER A 70 23.74 -1.33 -5.22
C SER A 70 22.60 -0.47 -4.68
N GLU A 71 22.09 0.47 -5.47
CA GLU A 71 20.91 1.26 -5.11
C GLU A 71 19.65 0.44 -5.43
N MET A 72 18.77 0.26 -4.45
CA MET A 72 17.48 -0.42 -4.66
C MET A 72 16.43 0.64 -5.02
N ALA A 73 15.87 0.55 -6.23
CA ALA A 73 14.85 1.46 -6.71
C ALA A 73 13.47 0.79 -6.75
N LEU A 74 12.43 1.59 -6.52
CA LEU A 74 11.03 1.23 -6.70
C LEU A 74 10.59 1.68 -8.10
N PRO A 75 10.42 0.76 -9.07
CA PRO A 75 10.07 1.13 -10.42
C PRO A 75 8.67 1.74 -10.49
N LYS A 76 8.54 2.80 -11.28
CA LYS A 76 7.25 3.45 -11.60
C LYS A 76 6.96 3.31 -13.08
N LEU A 77 5.69 3.14 -13.43
CA LEU A 77 5.22 3.32 -14.81
C LEU A 77 5.16 4.81 -15.11
N VAL A 78 5.39 5.17 -16.37
CA VAL A 78 5.13 6.53 -16.87
C VAL A 78 4.07 6.42 -17.96
N GLY A 79 2.93 7.04 -17.73
CA GLY A 79 1.86 7.14 -18.71
C GLY A 79 2.26 7.98 -19.91
N GLN A 80 1.50 7.88 -21.00
CA GLN A 80 1.72 8.73 -22.20
C GLN A 80 1.50 10.22 -21.90
N ASP A 81 0.77 10.52 -20.84
CA ASP A 81 0.56 11.86 -20.29
C ASP A 81 1.69 12.32 -19.35
N GLY A 82 2.75 11.52 -19.20
CA GLY A 82 3.90 11.80 -18.35
C GLY A 82 3.68 11.57 -16.86
N ARG A 83 2.45 11.22 -16.43
CA ARG A 83 2.17 10.95 -15.02
C ARG A 83 2.75 9.60 -14.62
N GLN A 84 3.22 9.51 -13.38
CA GLN A 84 3.82 8.29 -12.84
C GLN A 84 2.80 7.44 -12.09
N ALA A 85 2.95 6.13 -12.12
CA ALA A 85 2.18 5.20 -11.29
C ALA A 85 3.08 4.20 -10.57
N VAL A 86 2.76 3.92 -9.31
CA VAL A 86 3.41 2.86 -8.52
C VAL A 86 2.87 1.51 -8.95
N LEU A 87 3.75 0.50 -9.00
CA LEU A 87 3.38 -0.87 -9.31
C LEU A 87 3.12 -1.68 -8.04
N ALA A 88 2.09 -2.51 -8.08
CA ALA A 88 1.83 -3.54 -7.09
C ALA A 88 1.34 -4.81 -7.78
N PHE A 89 1.58 -5.96 -7.16
CA PHE A 89 1.16 -7.25 -7.68
C PHE A 89 0.45 -8.04 -6.61
N THR A 90 -0.59 -8.77 -6.98
CA THR A 90 -1.30 -9.63 -6.01
C THR A 90 -0.55 -10.93 -5.77
N GLY A 91 0.36 -11.34 -6.67
CA GLY A 91 1.14 -12.56 -6.53
C GLY A 91 2.44 -12.58 -7.35
N ALA A 92 3.35 -13.46 -6.94
CA ALA A 92 4.70 -13.59 -7.50
C ALA A 92 4.69 -13.99 -8.99
N GLY A 93 3.68 -14.74 -9.44
CA GLY A 93 3.52 -15.08 -10.86
C GLY A 93 3.28 -13.87 -11.75
N ALA A 94 2.46 -12.90 -11.31
CA ALA A 94 2.21 -11.66 -12.05
C ALA A 94 3.46 -10.75 -12.04
N LEU A 95 4.12 -10.65 -10.88
CA LEU A 95 5.38 -9.93 -10.74
C LEU A 95 6.46 -10.48 -11.67
N ALA A 96 6.66 -11.80 -11.71
CA ALA A 96 7.67 -12.45 -12.54
C ALA A 96 7.39 -12.31 -14.04
N ARG A 97 6.11 -12.30 -14.46
CA ARG A 97 5.73 -11.99 -15.85
C ARG A 97 6.10 -10.57 -16.25
N TRP A 98 5.93 -9.62 -15.32
CA TRP A 98 6.33 -8.23 -15.57
C TRP A 98 7.85 -8.09 -15.62
N ARG A 99 8.56 -8.61 -14.61
CA ARG A 99 10.02 -8.50 -14.51
C ARG A 99 10.62 -9.61 -13.65
N PRO A 100 11.33 -10.60 -14.25
CA PRO A 100 11.86 -11.76 -13.52
C PRO A 100 12.93 -11.46 -12.46
N ASP A 101 13.70 -10.37 -12.60
CA ASP A 101 14.75 -9.96 -11.66
C ASP A 101 14.23 -9.06 -10.51
N ALA A 102 12.94 -8.70 -10.52
CA ALA A 102 12.34 -7.89 -9.47
C ALA A 102 12.20 -8.71 -8.17
N ARG A 103 12.60 -8.10 -7.06
CA ARG A 103 12.45 -8.69 -5.72
C ARG A 103 11.15 -8.18 -5.10
N PRO A 104 10.30 -9.07 -4.56
CA PRO A 104 9.05 -8.64 -3.93
C PRO A 104 9.30 -8.09 -2.52
N ILE A 105 8.67 -6.96 -2.21
CA ILE A 105 8.45 -6.48 -0.84
C ILE A 105 6.95 -6.59 -0.55
N GLN A 106 6.59 -7.25 0.55
CA GLN A 106 5.20 -7.33 0.98
C GLN A 106 4.76 -6.01 1.61
N ALA A 107 3.58 -5.52 1.22
CA ALA A 107 2.95 -4.32 1.77
C ALA A 107 1.42 -4.45 1.76
N THR A 108 0.72 -3.74 2.63
CA THR A 108 -0.74 -3.63 2.56
C THR A 108 -1.16 -2.68 1.44
N ALA A 109 -2.41 -2.77 0.96
CA ALA A 109 -2.94 -1.80 -0.01
C ALA A 109 -2.83 -0.35 0.48
N LEU A 110 -3.04 -0.13 1.78
CA LEU A 110 -2.93 1.18 2.43
C LEU A 110 -1.50 1.73 2.37
N GLN A 111 -0.51 0.91 2.71
CA GLN A 111 0.91 1.27 2.63
C GLN A 111 1.34 1.60 1.20
N VAL A 112 0.89 0.82 0.21
CA VAL A 112 1.20 1.09 -1.20
C VAL A 112 0.59 2.42 -1.66
N CYS A 113 -0.67 2.69 -1.28
CA CYS A 113 -1.34 3.94 -1.59
C CYS A 113 -0.63 5.14 -0.95
N GLN A 114 -0.22 5.00 0.32
CA GLN A 114 0.55 6.02 1.03
C GLN A 114 1.89 6.31 0.34
N ALA A 115 2.62 5.27 -0.06
CA ALA A 115 3.88 5.41 -0.79
C ALA A 115 3.67 6.10 -2.14
N ALA A 116 2.61 5.74 -2.89
CA ALA A 116 2.29 6.40 -4.16
C ALA A 116 2.04 7.90 -3.99
N VAL A 117 1.31 8.31 -2.95
CA VAL A 117 1.08 9.74 -2.66
C VAL A 117 2.40 10.45 -2.28
N GLN A 118 3.25 9.84 -1.45
CA GLN A 118 4.56 10.41 -1.08
C GLN A 118 5.48 10.59 -2.31
N GLU A 119 5.44 9.62 -3.22
CA GLU A 119 6.17 9.62 -4.49
C GLU A 119 5.55 10.54 -5.57
N ARG A 120 4.45 11.23 -5.24
CA ARG A 120 3.65 12.05 -6.18
C ARG A 120 3.20 11.27 -7.42
N ALA A 121 2.98 9.97 -7.28
CA ALA A 121 2.39 9.15 -8.31
C ALA A 121 0.89 9.45 -8.42
N ALA A 122 0.36 9.42 -9.64
CA ALA A 122 -1.05 9.65 -9.93
C ALA A 122 -1.92 8.43 -9.61
N ALA A 123 -1.32 7.23 -9.59
CA ALA A 123 -2.03 5.97 -9.43
C ALA A 123 -1.15 4.88 -8.81
N VAL A 124 -1.81 3.84 -8.29
CA VAL A 124 -1.26 2.51 -8.11
C VAL A 124 -1.86 1.60 -9.17
N VAL A 125 -1.02 0.90 -9.94
CA VAL A 125 -1.45 -0.11 -10.91
C VAL A 125 -1.15 -1.49 -10.36
N VAL A 126 -2.21 -2.27 -10.16
CA VAL A 126 -2.17 -3.64 -9.68
C VAL A 126 -2.12 -4.60 -10.88
N ASP A 127 -1.20 -5.55 -10.84
CA ASP A 127 -1.05 -6.64 -11.81
C ASP A 127 -0.94 -6.16 -13.27
N VAL A 128 -0.02 -5.21 -13.52
CA VAL A 128 0.22 -4.67 -14.88
C VAL A 128 0.53 -5.74 -15.94
N ALA A 129 1.04 -6.91 -15.55
CA ALA A 129 1.28 -8.06 -16.44
C ALA A 129 0.18 -9.14 -16.39
N GLY A 130 -1.01 -8.77 -15.93
CA GLY A 130 -2.21 -9.59 -15.89
C GLY A 130 -2.23 -10.64 -14.76
N PRO A 131 -3.27 -11.49 -14.70
CA PRO A 131 -4.30 -11.65 -15.72
C PRO A 131 -5.28 -10.47 -15.82
N VAL A 132 -5.59 -9.81 -14.70
CA VAL A 132 -6.50 -8.65 -14.64
C VAL A 132 -5.73 -7.46 -14.10
N GLN A 133 -5.78 -6.34 -14.81
CA GLN A 133 -5.24 -5.07 -14.33
C GLN A 133 -6.29 -4.32 -13.51
N PHE A 134 -5.88 -3.71 -12.42
CA PHE A 134 -6.74 -2.84 -11.62
C PHE A 134 -5.99 -1.57 -11.22
N VAL A 135 -6.68 -0.43 -11.18
CA VAL A 135 -6.07 0.88 -10.93
C VAL A 135 -6.72 1.53 -9.72
N ILE A 136 -5.89 2.02 -8.80
CA ILE A 136 -6.30 2.84 -7.66
C ILE A 136 -5.77 4.26 -7.92
N GLU A 137 -6.66 5.20 -8.14
CA GLU A 137 -6.30 6.59 -8.47
C GLU A 137 -7.29 7.61 -7.87
N GLY A 138 -7.00 8.90 -8.08
CA GLY A 138 -7.89 9.99 -7.70
C GLY A 138 -8.22 10.03 -6.22
N GLU A 139 -9.50 10.26 -5.90
CA GLU A 139 -9.99 10.37 -4.52
C GLU A 139 -9.84 9.06 -3.74
N THR A 140 -10.00 7.92 -4.40
CA THR A 140 -9.81 6.61 -3.75
C THR A 140 -8.37 6.42 -3.29
N LEU A 141 -7.39 6.76 -4.14
CA LEU A 141 -5.98 6.73 -3.77
C LEU A 141 -5.69 7.66 -2.58
N ALA A 142 -6.18 8.90 -2.63
CA ALA A 142 -6.01 9.87 -1.57
C ALA A 142 -6.62 9.41 -0.25
N ALA A 143 -7.82 8.81 -0.30
CA ALA A 143 -8.51 8.31 0.88
C ALA A 143 -7.76 7.15 1.55
N LEU A 144 -7.32 6.16 0.77
CA LEU A 144 -6.57 5.00 1.29
C LEU A 144 -5.23 5.43 1.87
N ALA A 145 -4.52 6.36 1.22
CA ALA A 145 -3.29 6.93 1.78
C ALA A 145 -3.53 7.63 3.12
N ALA A 146 -4.61 8.42 3.24
CA ALA A 146 -4.94 9.15 4.46
C ALA A 146 -5.35 8.23 5.62
N VAL A 147 -5.94 7.06 5.34
CA VAL A 147 -6.21 6.04 6.35
C VAL A 147 -4.90 5.53 6.96
N GLU A 148 -3.90 5.21 6.14
CA GLU A 148 -2.60 4.74 6.64
C GLU A 148 -1.86 5.81 7.46
N SER A 149 -1.88 7.06 7.00
CA SER A 149 -1.22 8.16 7.71
C SER A 149 -1.99 8.70 8.91
N GLY A 150 -3.21 8.23 9.15
CA GLY A 150 -4.09 8.74 10.21
C GLY A 150 -4.62 10.17 9.97
N THR A 151 -4.61 10.64 8.72
CA THR A 151 -4.99 12.01 8.33
C THR A 151 -6.37 12.07 7.65
N VAL A 152 -7.21 11.03 7.81
CA VAL A 152 -8.57 10.96 7.23
C VAL A 152 -9.42 12.21 7.54
N GLY A 153 -9.24 12.83 8.71
CA GLY A 153 -9.96 14.04 9.11
C GLY A 153 -9.59 15.31 8.32
N GLU A 154 -8.54 15.26 7.51
CA GLU A 154 -8.05 16.38 6.68
C GLU A 154 -8.54 16.29 5.22
N LEU A 155 -9.18 15.17 4.84
CA LEU A 155 -9.75 15.01 3.50
C LEU A 155 -10.96 15.94 3.30
N SER A 156 -10.92 16.73 2.23
CA SER A 156 -12.05 17.57 1.85
C SER A 156 -13.28 16.71 1.52
N GLY A 157 -14.44 17.07 2.05
CA GLY A 157 -15.70 16.35 1.80
C GLY A 157 -15.94 15.12 2.69
N VAL A 158 -15.02 14.78 3.61
CA VAL A 158 -15.21 13.69 4.56
C VAL A 158 -15.68 14.23 5.92
N THR A 159 -16.83 13.75 6.39
CA THR A 159 -17.30 14.02 7.76
C THR A 159 -16.90 12.85 8.67
N VAL A 160 -15.93 13.06 9.55
CA VAL A 160 -15.55 12.06 10.56
C VAL A 160 -16.37 12.29 11.83
N ALA A 161 -17.28 11.37 12.13
CA ALA A 161 -18.05 11.41 13.37
C ALA A 161 -17.12 11.12 14.57
N ARG A 162 -17.02 12.06 15.52
CA ARG A 162 -16.34 11.83 16.80
C ARG A 162 -17.34 11.31 17.82
N VAL A 163 -17.15 10.08 18.28
CA VAL A 163 -17.93 9.51 19.38
C VAL A 163 -17.28 9.90 20.71
N GLU A 164 -17.95 10.75 21.50
CA GLU A 164 -17.50 11.03 22.87
C GLU A 164 -17.95 9.92 23.83
N PRO A 165 -17.09 9.45 24.74
CA PRO A 165 -17.50 8.53 25.77
C PRO A 165 -18.54 9.20 26.69
N PRO A 166 -19.52 8.43 27.21
CA PRO A 166 -20.58 9.00 28.05
C PRO A 166 -19.97 9.69 29.28
N ARG A 167 -20.32 10.97 29.49
CA ARG A 167 -19.89 11.72 30.67
C ARG A 167 -20.31 10.98 31.93
N ARG A 168 -19.34 10.50 32.72
CA ARG A 168 -19.60 9.88 34.03
C ARG A 168 -20.35 10.89 34.89
N ARG A 169 -21.62 10.60 35.20
CA ARG A 169 -22.40 11.38 36.18
C ARG A 169 -21.64 11.35 37.51
N ARG A 170 -21.21 12.53 37.98
CA ARG A 170 -20.69 12.71 39.34
C ARG A 170 -21.77 12.22 40.31
N ARG A 171 -21.51 11.11 41.00
CA ARG A 171 -22.33 10.69 42.13
C ARG A 171 -22.12 11.73 43.24
N PHE A 172 -23.13 12.57 43.47
CA PHE A 172 -23.16 13.42 44.65
C PHE A 172 -23.29 12.53 45.90
N PRO A 173 -22.40 12.63 46.89
CA PRO A 173 -22.59 11.92 48.15
C PRO A 173 -23.78 12.56 48.88
N TRP A 174 -24.85 11.79 49.06
CA TRP A 174 -25.96 12.19 49.91
C TRP A 174 -25.45 12.40 51.34
N GLY A 175 -25.71 13.59 51.89
CA GLY A 175 -25.28 14.00 53.22
C GLY A 175 -25.87 13.09 54.30
N ARG A 176 -25.01 12.70 55.25
CA ARG A 176 -25.43 12.11 56.53
C ARG A 176 -26.27 13.15 57.28
N ARG A 177 -27.58 12.91 57.42
CA ARG A 177 -28.38 13.55 58.46
C ARG A 177 -28.10 12.83 59.77
N SER A 178 -27.40 13.51 60.67
CA SER A 178 -27.39 13.17 62.09
C SER A 178 -28.73 13.61 62.69
N SER A 179 -29.44 12.69 63.34
CA SER A 179 -30.60 13.01 64.18
C SER A 179 -30.16 13.09 65.66
N PRO A 180 -30.86 13.90 66.47
CA PRO A 180 -30.44 14.33 67.81
C PRO A 180 -30.50 13.23 68.88
#